data_AF-A0A832Z780-F1
#
_entry.id   AF-A0A832Z780-F1
#
_cell.length_a   1.000
_cell.length_b   1.000
_cell.length_c   1.000
_cell.angle_alpha   90.00
_cell.angle_beta   90.00
_cell.angle_gamma   90.00
#
_symmetry.space_group_name_H-M   'P 1'
#
loop_
_entity.id
_entity.type
_entity.pdbx_description
1 polymer ?
#
loop_
_entity_poly.entity_id
_entity_poly.type
_entity_poly.pdbx_seq_one_letter_code
_entity_poly.pdbx_strand_id
1 'polypeptide(L)'
;MNLQLIKDLIKDWRVLLYIALAIFSIAYVSYAILSKKVVVAYSPILPNGSVIYTIDYYSGERCSIKSVQDFYSCIKNDTPLIIETSKGKISIDQSETTLLYRTRVKEEYLIKLGIDLSGGIRVILKPTENVSYEDITLAASVIERRLNSYGLKSINIKVARNTEGQPFIIVELPESEENLIKIIQREGKFEAKINNTTVFTGKDIIAVHTYSPEGGIQTCYKTQEGWVCKFYFTIYLNKNAAKTFAEITKHIPIIFEDGQAYLKEDLVLYLDGKEVDRLKISAEVKGMILDRATITGFGFGNTRDEAKKDAMRKMKELATILVYGSLPTTFEVVRIERIPPT
;
A
#
# COMPACT_ATOMS: atom_id res chain seq x y z
N MET A 1 23.54 -43.56 -8.19
CA MET A 1 23.22 -43.00 -9.54
C MET A 1 24.22 -43.59 -10.52
N ASN A 2 23.76 -44.33 -11.53
CA ASN A 2 24.62 -45.15 -12.38
C ASN A 2 25.46 -44.26 -13.31
N LEU A 3 26.80 -44.30 -13.18
CA LEU A 3 27.72 -43.40 -13.89
C LEU A 3 27.60 -43.49 -15.42
N GLN A 4 27.19 -44.66 -15.91
CA GLN A 4 26.93 -44.95 -17.32
C GLN A 4 25.76 -44.11 -17.87
N LEU A 5 24.67 -44.02 -17.09
CA LEU A 5 23.45 -43.30 -17.45
C LEU A 5 23.69 -41.78 -17.54
N ILE A 6 24.54 -41.24 -16.67
CA ILE A 6 24.93 -39.81 -16.70
C ILE A 6 25.75 -39.50 -17.96
N LYS A 7 26.68 -40.40 -18.34
CA LYS A 7 27.49 -40.24 -19.56
C LYS A 7 26.63 -40.26 -20.83
N ASP A 8 25.60 -41.09 -20.87
CA ASP A 8 24.69 -41.17 -22.00
C ASP A 8 23.76 -39.94 -22.07
N LEU A 9 23.31 -39.40 -20.92
CA LEU A 9 22.54 -38.16 -20.86
C LEU A 9 23.33 -36.94 -21.37
N ILE A 10 24.60 -36.82 -20.97
CA ILE A 10 25.45 -35.65 -21.32
C ILE A 10 25.87 -35.65 -22.80
N LYS A 11 25.74 -36.78 -23.51
CA LYS A 11 25.95 -36.85 -24.97
C LYS A 11 24.79 -36.29 -25.78
N ASP A 12 23.59 -36.19 -25.24
CA ASP A 12 22.45 -35.59 -25.95
C ASP A 12 22.55 -34.06 -25.89
N TRP A 13 22.69 -33.42 -27.06
CA TRP A 13 22.82 -31.96 -27.17
C TRP A 13 21.62 -31.21 -26.58
N ARG A 14 20.43 -31.83 -26.56
CA ARG A 14 19.22 -31.24 -25.95
C ARG A 14 19.38 -31.13 -24.44
N VAL A 15 19.96 -32.15 -23.80
CA VAL A 15 20.26 -32.16 -22.36
C VAL A 15 21.30 -31.08 -22.04
N LEU A 16 22.34 -30.95 -22.86
CA LEU A 16 23.33 -29.88 -22.70
C LEU A 16 22.71 -28.49 -22.81
N LEU A 17 21.77 -28.28 -23.74
CA LEU A 17 21.03 -27.02 -23.87
C LEU A 17 20.18 -26.72 -22.63
N TYR A 18 19.46 -27.71 -22.08
CA TYR A 18 18.70 -27.52 -20.84
C TYR A 18 19.60 -27.20 -19.65
N ILE A 19 20.75 -27.86 -19.53
CA ILE A 19 21.74 -27.58 -18.47
C ILE A 19 22.28 -26.15 -18.64
N ALA A 20 22.63 -25.75 -19.86
CA ALA A 20 23.12 -24.40 -20.14
C ALA A 20 22.06 -23.33 -19.79
N LEU A 21 20.80 -23.55 -20.15
CA LEU A 21 19.68 -22.66 -19.78
C LEU A 21 19.46 -22.61 -18.27
N ALA A 22 19.56 -23.75 -17.58
CA ALA A 22 19.44 -23.81 -16.12
C ALA A 22 20.56 -23.03 -15.43
N ILE A 23 21.82 -23.20 -15.87
CA ILE A 23 22.96 -22.46 -15.33
C ILE A 23 22.81 -20.96 -15.61
N PHE A 24 22.42 -20.58 -16.83
CA PHE A 24 22.19 -19.17 -17.18
C PHE A 24 21.06 -18.55 -16.34
N SER A 25 19.97 -19.28 -16.14
CA SER A 25 18.86 -18.88 -15.28
C SER A 25 19.33 -18.66 -13.84
N ILE A 26 20.05 -19.63 -13.25
CA ILE A 26 20.60 -19.52 -11.90
C ILE A 26 21.53 -18.30 -11.79
N ALA A 27 22.46 -18.14 -12.75
CA ALA A 27 23.38 -17.01 -12.75
C ALA A 27 22.65 -15.66 -12.84
N TYR A 28 21.62 -15.57 -13.68
CA TYR A 28 20.80 -14.36 -13.82
C TYR A 28 19.99 -14.06 -12.54
N VAL A 29 19.37 -15.07 -11.94
CA VAL A 29 18.61 -14.92 -10.68
C VAL A 29 19.54 -14.52 -9.53
N SER A 30 20.70 -15.17 -9.38
CA SER A 30 21.70 -14.79 -8.38
C SER A 30 22.19 -13.36 -8.58
N TYR A 31 22.45 -12.95 -9.82
CA TYR A 31 22.79 -11.57 -10.15
C TYR A 31 21.68 -10.60 -9.75
N ALA A 32 20.43 -10.91 -10.08
CA ALA A 32 19.28 -10.06 -9.79
C ALA A 32 18.99 -9.93 -8.27
N ILE A 33 19.23 -10.98 -7.48
CA ILE A 33 19.08 -10.96 -6.02
C ILE A 33 20.13 -10.07 -5.36
N LEU A 34 21.39 -10.16 -5.80
CA LEU A 34 22.50 -9.41 -5.21
C LEU A 34 22.59 -7.96 -5.70
N SER A 35 22.02 -7.68 -6.87
CA SER A 35 22.13 -6.38 -7.50
C SER A 35 21.14 -5.37 -6.92
N LYS A 36 21.63 -4.14 -6.73
CA LYS A 36 20.87 -3.01 -6.22
C LYS A 36 20.56 -2.03 -7.35
N LYS A 37 19.51 -1.24 -7.16
CA LYS A 37 19.08 -0.14 -8.00
C LYS A 37 19.06 1.14 -7.18
N VAL A 38 19.29 2.28 -7.83
CA VAL A 38 19.27 3.59 -7.18
C VAL A 38 17.91 4.25 -7.42
N VAL A 39 17.18 4.56 -6.35
CA VAL A 39 15.83 5.11 -6.39
C VAL A 39 15.83 6.54 -5.86
N VAL A 40 15.11 7.43 -6.54
CA VAL A 40 14.87 8.81 -6.09
C VAL A 40 13.94 8.76 -4.85
N ALA A 41 14.52 8.99 -3.67
CA ALA A 41 13.76 9.09 -2.43
C ALA A 41 13.03 10.44 -2.35
N TYR A 42 13.71 11.51 -2.74
CA TYR A 42 13.16 12.86 -2.84
C TYR A 42 13.94 13.67 -3.88
N SER A 43 13.24 14.36 -4.77
CA SER A 43 13.85 15.35 -5.65
C SER A 43 12.84 16.44 -6.03
N PRO A 44 13.29 17.71 -6.13
CA PRO A 44 12.48 18.78 -6.72
C PRO A 44 12.39 18.71 -8.25
N ILE A 45 13.29 17.97 -8.91
CA ILE A 45 13.41 17.95 -10.38
C ILE A 45 13.23 16.55 -10.97
N LEU A 46 13.60 15.50 -10.23
CA LEU A 46 13.40 14.11 -10.66
C LEU A 46 12.09 13.54 -10.10
N PRO A 47 11.41 12.66 -10.86
CA PRO A 47 10.20 12.01 -10.38
C PRO A 47 10.45 11.14 -9.13
N ASN A 48 9.82 11.46 -8.00
CA ASN A 48 9.94 10.65 -6.79
C ASN A 48 9.53 9.19 -7.05
N GLY A 49 10.32 8.26 -6.49
CA GLY A 49 10.18 6.82 -6.67
C GLY A 49 10.66 6.28 -8.02
N SER A 50 11.21 7.10 -8.93
CA SER A 50 11.82 6.57 -10.15
C SER A 50 13.18 5.94 -9.88
N VAL A 51 13.51 4.90 -10.65
CA VAL A 51 14.86 4.30 -10.67
C VAL A 51 15.74 5.11 -11.62
N ILE A 52 16.96 5.43 -11.21
CA ILE A 52 17.96 6.09 -12.07
C ILE A 52 18.84 5.01 -12.69
N TYR A 53 18.97 5.02 -14.02
CA TYR A 53 19.80 4.06 -14.75
C TYR A 53 21.15 4.66 -15.13
N THR A 54 21.12 5.80 -15.81
CA THR A 54 22.33 6.46 -16.33
C THR A 54 22.21 7.97 -16.31
N ILE A 55 23.37 8.62 -16.38
CA ILE A 55 23.52 10.05 -16.61
C ILE A 55 24.36 10.22 -17.86
N ASP A 56 23.77 10.79 -18.91
CA ASP A 56 24.45 11.09 -20.17
C ASP A 56 24.89 12.56 -20.16
N TYR A 57 26.17 12.80 -20.44
CA TYR A 57 26.71 14.15 -20.58
C TYR A 57 26.65 14.58 -22.04
N TYR A 58 26.50 15.87 -22.29
CA TYR A 58 26.53 16.41 -23.66
C TYR A 58 27.91 16.28 -24.33
N SER A 59 28.97 15.98 -23.57
CA SER A 59 30.28 15.57 -24.09
C SER A 59 30.27 14.19 -24.77
N GLY A 60 29.17 13.43 -24.65
CA GLY A 60 29.04 12.07 -25.20
C GLY A 60 29.44 10.96 -24.22
N GLU A 61 29.89 11.32 -23.01
CA GLU A 61 30.17 10.36 -21.95
C GLU A 61 28.87 9.87 -21.28
N ARG A 62 28.87 8.61 -20.82
CA ARG A 62 27.73 7.99 -20.14
C ARG A 62 28.15 7.39 -18.81
N CYS A 63 27.51 7.84 -17.74
CA CYS A 63 27.73 7.40 -16.37
C CYS A 63 26.66 6.37 -15.97
N SER A 64 27.04 5.12 -15.69
CA SER A 64 26.11 4.09 -15.20
C SER A 64 25.92 4.22 -13.69
N ILE A 65 24.67 4.25 -13.24
CA ILE A 65 24.34 4.41 -11.81
C ILE A 65 24.00 3.05 -11.21
N LYS A 66 24.93 2.48 -10.43
CA LYS A 66 24.73 1.18 -9.73
C LYS A 66 24.66 1.35 -8.21
N SER A 67 25.27 2.40 -7.69
CA SER A 67 25.30 2.74 -6.27
C SER A 67 24.93 4.20 -6.02
N VAL A 68 24.56 4.52 -4.78
CA VAL A 68 24.36 5.91 -4.34
C VAL A 68 25.62 6.75 -4.56
N GLN A 69 26.80 6.15 -4.40
CA GLN A 69 28.07 6.82 -4.64
C GLN A 69 28.26 7.21 -6.10
N ASP A 70 27.89 6.32 -7.04
CA ASP A 70 27.94 6.60 -8.48
C ASP A 70 27.05 7.81 -8.81
N PHE A 71 25.84 7.88 -8.25
CA PHE A 71 24.96 9.02 -8.49
C PHE A 71 25.63 10.34 -8.11
N TYR A 72 26.18 10.44 -6.89
CA TYR A 72 26.82 11.67 -6.43
C TYR A 72 28.14 11.99 -7.12
N SER A 73 28.88 10.98 -7.60
CA SER A 73 30.10 11.22 -8.39
C SER A 73 29.78 11.67 -9.81
N CYS A 74 28.72 11.15 -10.43
CA CYS A 74 28.33 11.51 -11.78
C CYS A 74 27.68 12.91 -11.88
N ILE A 75 26.99 13.38 -10.84
CA ILE A 75 26.39 14.73 -10.87
C ILE A 75 27.37 15.87 -10.54
N LYS A 76 28.67 15.58 -10.30
CA LYS A 76 29.65 16.55 -9.80
C LYS A 76 30.08 17.63 -10.80
N ASN A 77 29.50 17.68 -11.99
CA ASN A 77 29.85 18.63 -13.04
C ASN A 77 28.68 19.57 -13.33
N ASP A 78 28.93 20.89 -13.35
CA ASP A 78 27.98 21.94 -13.72
C ASP A 78 27.73 22.01 -15.24
N THR A 79 27.67 20.84 -15.90
CA THR A 79 27.36 20.71 -17.31
C THR A 79 25.92 20.29 -17.49
N PRO A 80 25.26 20.71 -18.58
CA PRO A 80 23.99 20.12 -18.97
C PRO A 80 24.13 18.60 -19.04
N LEU A 81 23.12 17.89 -18.55
CA LEU A 81 23.12 16.42 -18.50
C LEU A 81 21.71 15.87 -18.71
N ILE A 82 21.64 14.61 -19.13
CA ILE A 82 20.37 13.90 -19.32
C ILE A 82 20.36 12.71 -18.36
N ILE A 83 19.38 12.69 -17.45
CA ILE A 83 19.20 11.60 -16.49
C ILE A 83 18.14 10.65 -17.04
N GLU A 84 18.54 9.41 -17.32
CA GLU A 84 17.62 8.34 -17.72
C GLU A 84 17.02 7.68 -16.48
N THR A 85 15.69 7.76 -16.36
CA THR A 85 14.95 7.13 -15.27
C THR A 85 13.91 6.14 -15.77
N SER A 86 13.37 5.33 -14.87
CA SER A 86 12.22 4.44 -15.14
C SER A 86 10.94 5.18 -15.54
N LYS A 87 10.89 6.51 -15.39
CA LYS A 87 9.74 7.36 -15.78
C LYS A 87 10.06 8.26 -16.98
N GLY A 88 11.17 8.02 -17.67
CA GLY A 88 11.60 8.78 -18.83
C GLY A 88 12.95 9.47 -18.64
N LYS A 89 13.38 10.18 -19.68
CA LYS A 89 14.62 10.96 -19.68
C LYS A 89 14.32 12.40 -19.23
N ILE A 90 15.13 12.94 -18.34
CA ILE A 90 15.02 14.32 -17.85
C ILE A 90 16.31 15.05 -18.23
N SER A 91 16.18 16.11 -19.04
CA SER A 91 17.28 17.02 -19.32
C SER A 91 17.40 18.03 -18.17
N ILE A 92 18.62 18.27 -17.71
CA ILE A 92 18.94 19.19 -16.62
C ILE A 92 19.84 20.27 -17.19
N ASP A 93 19.35 21.51 -17.16
CA ASP A 93 20.13 22.68 -17.56
C ASP A 93 21.02 23.19 -16.42
N GLN A 94 22.01 24.02 -16.74
CA GLN A 94 22.97 24.56 -15.78
C GLN A 94 22.31 25.38 -14.66
N SER A 95 21.17 26.04 -14.93
CA SER A 95 20.40 26.77 -13.91
C SER A 95 19.72 25.84 -12.91
N GLU A 96 19.47 24.59 -13.28
CA GLU A 96 18.73 23.60 -12.50
C GLU A 96 19.64 22.67 -11.69
N THR A 97 20.96 22.74 -11.88
CA THR A 97 21.94 21.91 -11.17
C THR A 97 21.82 22.07 -9.65
N THR A 98 21.48 23.27 -9.17
CA THR A 98 21.23 23.53 -7.74
C THR A 98 20.02 22.75 -7.19
N LEU A 99 19.01 22.49 -8.01
CA LEU A 99 17.85 21.66 -7.66
C LEU A 99 18.22 20.17 -7.71
N LEU A 100 19.04 19.77 -8.68
CA LEU A 100 19.56 18.41 -8.79
C LEU A 100 20.36 18.01 -7.54
N TYR A 101 21.22 18.87 -7.01
CA TYR A 101 21.99 18.60 -5.78
C TYR A 101 21.12 18.41 -4.52
N ARG A 102 19.86 18.83 -4.54
CA ARG A 102 18.89 18.57 -3.47
C ARG A 102 18.25 17.19 -3.57
N THR A 103 18.53 16.45 -4.64
CA THR A 103 18.06 15.07 -4.82
C THR A 103 18.68 14.16 -3.76
N ARG A 104 17.82 13.39 -3.10
CA ARG A 104 18.19 12.30 -2.21
C ARG A 104 17.86 10.98 -2.90
N VAL A 105 18.86 10.14 -3.04
CA VAL A 105 18.73 8.78 -3.57
C VAL A 105 18.99 7.75 -2.48
N LYS A 106 18.44 6.55 -2.66
CA LYS A 106 18.72 5.37 -1.83
C LYS A 106 18.95 4.15 -2.71
N GLU A 107 19.67 3.18 -2.18
CA GLU A 107 19.78 1.86 -2.79
C GLU A 107 18.63 0.96 -2.35
N GLU A 108 18.05 0.24 -3.30
CA GLU A 108 17.09 -0.83 -3.04
C GLU A 108 17.52 -2.08 -3.83
N TYR A 109 17.20 -3.28 -3.35
CA TYR A 109 17.40 -4.49 -4.15
C TYR A 109 16.49 -4.47 -5.40
N LEU A 110 16.95 -5.07 -6.49
CA LEU A 110 16.14 -5.22 -7.71
C LEU A 110 14.88 -6.03 -7.43
N ILE A 111 15.02 -7.09 -6.64
CA ILE A 111 13.93 -7.98 -6.22
C ILE A 111 13.69 -7.81 -4.72
N LYS A 112 12.42 -7.62 -4.35
CA LYS A 112 11.99 -7.72 -2.95
C LYS A 112 11.68 -9.19 -2.64
N LEU A 113 12.46 -9.79 -1.75
CA LEU A 113 12.25 -11.16 -1.29
C LEU A 113 11.23 -11.20 -0.14
N GLY A 114 10.47 -12.29 -0.06
CA GLY A 114 9.59 -12.57 1.07
C GLY A 114 10.36 -13.07 2.29
N ILE A 115 9.67 -13.14 3.44
CA ILE A 115 10.23 -13.54 4.74
C ILE A 115 10.93 -14.90 4.66
N ASP A 116 10.35 -15.85 3.93
CA ASP A 116 10.89 -17.20 3.78
C ASP A 116 12.32 -17.19 3.21
N LEU A 117 12.63 -16.26 2.29
CA LEU A 117 13.90 -16.21 1.56
C LEU A 117 14.90 -15.20 2.14
N SER A 118 14.42 -14.05 2.64
CA SER A 118 15.31 -13.01 3.21
C SER A 118 15.51 -13.15 4.71
N GLY A 119 14.74 -14.02 5.37
CA GLY A 119 14.49 -13.87 6.80
C GLY A 119 13.62 -12.65 7.07
N GLY A 120 13.23 -12.51 8.33
CA GLY A 120 12.32 -11.46 8.75
C GLY A 120 12.48 -11.07 10.19
N ILE A 121 11.59 -10.19 10.62
CA ILE A 121 11.43 -9.79 11.99
C ILE A 121 10.00 -10.08 12.41
N ARG A 122 9.84 -10.64 13.60
CA ARG A 122 8.56 -10.77 14.29
C ARG A 122 8.46 -9.68 15.32
N VAL A 123 7.43 -8.86 15.20
CA VAL A 123 7.14 -7.76 16.11
C VAL A 123 5.89 -8.12 16.91
N ILE A 124 6.00 -8.08 18.23
CA ILE A 124 4.88 -8.28 19.14
C ILE A 124 4.45 -6.90 19.64
N LEU A 125 3.18 -6.57 19.40
CA LEU A 125 2.55 -5.31 19.73
C LEU A 125 1.51 -5.52 20.81
N LYS A 126 1.66 -4.81 21.93
CA LYS A 126 0.69 -4.82 23.02
C LYS A 126 -0.07 -3.48 23.04
N PRO A 127 -1.41 -3.49 23.16
CA PRO A 127 -2.16 -2.26 23.37
C PRO A 127 -1.79 -1.64 24.73
N THR A 128 -1.67 -0.31 24.80
CA THR A 128 -1.38 0.40 26.05
C THR A 128 -2.55 0.38 27.03
N GLU A 129 -3.77 0.18 26.52
CA GLU A 129 -5.00 0.11 27.29
C GLU A 129 -5.70 -1.24 27.09
N ASN A 130 -6.60 -1.59 28.01
CA ASN A 130 -7.43 -2.79 27.86
C ASN A 130 -8.42 -2.58 26.70
N VAL A 131 -8.24 -3.35 25.63
CA VAL A 131 -9.10 -3.33 24.44
C VAL A 131 -9.80 -4.67 24.27
N SER A 132 -11.00 -4.65 23.66
CA SER A 132 -11.72 -5.88 23.35
C SER A 132 -11.00 -6.69 22.27
N TYR A 133 -11.29 -7.99 22.19
CA TYR A 133 -10.74 -8.85 21.14
C TYR A 133 -11.21 -8.43 19.73
N GLU A 134 -12.37 -7.81 19.65
CA GLU A 134 -12.89 -7.26 18.40
C GLU A 134 -12.07 -6.04 18.00
N ASP A 135 -11.89 -5.08 18.91
CA ASP A 135 -11.14 -3.84 18.64
C ASP A 135 -9.68 -4.11 18.26
N ILE A 136 -9.02 -5.08 18.89
CA ILE A 136 -7.64 -5.43 18.53
C ILE A 136 -7.55 -6.17 17.18
N THR A 137 -8.56 -6.98 16.83
CA THR A 137 -8.65 -7.59 15.50
C THR A 137 -8.87 -6.52 14.43
N LEU A 138 -9.69 -5.53 14.75
CA LEU A 138 -9.87 -4.35 13.91
C LEU A 138 -8.56 -3.56 13.78
N ALA A 139 -7.86 -3.29 14.88
CA ALA A 139 -6.56 -2.60 14.87
C ALA A 139 -5.52 -3.33 14.02
N ALA A 140 -5.48 -4.66 14.09
CA ALA A 140 -4.61 -5.47 13.23
C ALA A 140 -4.91 -5.23 11.73
N SER A 141 -6.18 -5.19 11.33
CA SER A 141 -6.55 -4.91 9.93
C SER A 141 -6.15 -3.50 9.48
N VAL A 142 -6.20 -2.50 10.36
CA VAL A 142 -5.68 -1.15 10.09
C VAL A 142 -4.17 -1.17 9.90
N ILE A 143 -3.43 -1.84 10.79
CA ILE A 143 -1.97 -1.98 10.68
C ILE A 143 -1.59 -2.63 9.35
N GLU A 144 -2.27 -3.71 8.98
CA GLU A 144 -2.06 -4.40 7.71
C GLU A 144 -2.25 -3.46 6.51
N ARG A 145 -3.35 -2.71 6.48
CA ARG A 145 -3.64 -1.75 5.40
C ARG A 145 -2.60 -0.64 5.31
N ARG A 146 -2.15 -0.12 6.45
CA ARG A 146 -1.07 0.89 6.50
C ARG A 146 0.19 0.32 5.88
N LEU A 147 0.63 -0.84 6.33
CA LEU A 147 1.84 -1.46 5.80
C LEU A 147 1.72 -1.81 4.31
N ASN A 148 0.55 -2.27 3.87
CA ASN A 148 0.26 -2.50 2.45
C ASN A 148 0.36 -1.22 1.60
N SER A 149 -0.02 -0.05 2.15
CA SER A 149 0.09 1.25 1.46
C SER A 149 1.55 1.71 1.28
N TYR A 150 2.49 1.15 2.07
CA TYR A 150 3.94 1.29 1.88
C TYR A 150 4.54 0.27 0.90
N GLY A 151 3.70 -0.55 0.26
CA GLY A 151 4.12 -1.48 -0.80
C GLY A 151 4.61 -2.84 -0.28
N LEU A 152 4.38 -3.13 1.00
CA LEU A 152 4.45 -4.50 1.49
C LEU A 152 3.26 -5.28 0.94
N LYS A 153 3.52 -6.49 0.46
CA LYS A 153 2.48 -7.42 0.02
C LYS A 153 2.68 -8.71 0.81
N SER A 154 1.58 -9.35 1.22
CA SER A 154 1.61 -10.61 1.96
C SER A 154 2.29 -10.51 3.34
N ILE A 155 1.86 -9.54 4.15
CA ILE A 155 2.30 -9.42 5.54
C ILE A 155 1.56 -10.47 6.37
N ASN A 156 2.28 -11.21 7.20
CA ASN A 156 1.64 -12.13 8.13
C ASN A 156 1.36 -11.38 9.44
N ILE A 157 0.08 -11.08 9.67
CA ILE A 157 -0.42 -10.44 10.88
C ILE A 157 -1.38 -11.38 11.62
N LYS A 158 -1.17 -11.57 12.92
CA LYS A 158 -1.97 -12.46 13.75
C LYS A 158 -2.36 -11.77 15.05
N VAL A 159 -3.56 -12.06 15.53
CA VAL A 159 -3.99 -11.69 16.89
C VAL A 159 -3.91 -12.93 17.76
N ALA A 160 -3.31 -12.79 18.95
CA ALA A 160 -3.19 -13.85 19.94
C ALA A 160 -3.56 -13.32 21.33
N ARG A 161 -3.64 -14.21 22.32
CA ARG A 161 -3.85 -13.86 23.73
C ARG A 161 -2.70 -14.38 24.57
N ASN A 162 -2.29 -13.60 25.56
CA ASN A 162 -1.30 -14.06 26.54
C ASN A 162 -1.96 -15.01 27.56
N THR A 163 -1.16 -15.50 28.51
CA THR A 163 -1.62 -16.37 29.61
C THR A 163 -2.65 -15.72 30.53
N GLU A 164 -2.72 -14.39 30.54
CA GLU A 164 -3.68 -13.58 31.32
C GLU A 164 -4.95 -13.25 30.52
N GLY A 165 -5.07 -13.74 29.29
CA GLY A 165 -6.19 -13.47 28.39
C GLY A 165 -6.15 -12.11 27.67
N GLN A 166 -5.13 -11.28 27.93
CA GLN A 166 -4.93 -10.00 27.25
C GLN A 166 -4.53 -10.24 25.79
N PRO A 167 -5.22 -9.61 24.82
CA PRO A 167 -4.90 -9.80 23.42
C PRO A 167 -3.69 -8.95 23.00
N PHE A 168 -2.95 -9.45 22.00
CA PHE A 168 -1.80 -8.77 21.39
C PHE A 168 -1.72 -9.08 19.89
N ILE A 169 -0.98 -8.27 19.14
CA ILE A 169 -0.80 -8.42 17.69
C ILE A 169 0.63 -8.88 17.42
N ILE A 170 0.78 -9.87 16.54
CA ILE A 170 2.06 -10.34 16.01
C ILE A 170 2.12 -9.90 14.55
N VAL A 171 3.18 -9.20 14.17
CA VAL A 171 3.43 -8.77 12.79
C VAL A 171 4.77 -9.32 12.34
N GLU A 172 4.77 -10.08 11.24
CA GLU A 172 5.99 -10.59 10.63
C GLU A 172 6.29 -9.81 9.34
N LEU A 173 7.50 -9.27 9.25
CA LEU A 173 7.94 -8.41 8.14
C LEU A 173 9.30 -8.88 7.62
N PRO A 174 9.64 -8.66 6.33
CA PRO A 174 11.00 -8.84 5.84
C PRO A 174 11.98 -7.96 6.64
N GLU A 175 13.20 -8.45 6.91
CA GLU A 175 14.21 -7.70 7.69
C GLU A 175 14.58 -6.37 7.02
N SER A 176 14.55 -6.31 5.69
CA SER A 176 14.80 -5.10 4.90
C SER A 176 13.78 -3.97 5.15
N GLU A 177 12.65 -4.26 5.80
CA GLU A 177 11.53 -3.34 6.00
C GLU A 177 11.34 -3.00 7.49
N GLU A 178 12.36 -3.25 8.34
CA GLU A 178 12.37 -2.96 9.79
C GLU A 178 12.00 -1.51 10.12
N ASN A 179 12.38 -0.57 9.24
CA ASN A 179 12.04 0.84 9.40
C ASN A 179 10.52 1.12 9.42
N LEU A 180 9.70 0.20 8.90
CA LEU A 180 8.23 0.33 8.91
C LEU A 180 7.60 0.06 10.28
N ILE A 181 8.33 -0.51 11.25
CA ILE A 181 7.86 -0.63 12.64
C ILE A 181 7.45 0.73 13.21
N LYS A 182 8.17 1.79 12.86
CA LYS A 182 7.86 3.16 13.30
C LYS A 182 6.51 3.65 12.78
N ILE A 183 6.03 3.10 11.66
CA ILE A 183 4.70 3.42 11.12
C ILE A 183 3.63 2.80 12.00
N ILE A 184 3.81 1.54 12.41
CA ILE A 184 2.90 0.81 13.29
C ILE A 184 2.71 1.54 14.62
N GLN A 185 3.79 2.11 15.18
CA GLN A 185 3.77 2.84 16.45
C GLN A 185 3.12 4.23 16.38
N ARG A 186 3.02 4.83 15.20
CA ARG A 186 2.47 6.18 15.04
C ARG A 186 0.96 6.16 14.98
N GLU A 187 0.33 7.15 15.61
CA GLU A 187 -1.06 7.49 15.36
C GLU A 187 -1.23 7.84 13.86
N GLY A 188 -2.17 7.16 13.20
CA GLY A 188 -2.45 7.36 11.78
C GLY A 188 -3.21 8.66 11.51
N LYS A 189 -3.08 9.18 10.28
CA LYS A 189 -3.85 10.33 9.79
C LYS A 189 -4.77 9.90 8.65
N PHE A 190 -6.07 9.86 8.92
CA PHE A 190 -7.09 9.66 7.89
C PHE A 190 -7.61 10.97 7.31
N GLU A 191 -7.73 11.01 5.99
CA GLU A 191 -8.30 12.14 5.23
C GLU A 191 -9.18 11.62 4.09
N ALA A 192 -10.42 12.09 4.02
CA ALA A 192 -11.28 11.88 2.87
C ALA A 192 -11.21 13.12 1.97
N LYS A 193 -10.85 12.93 0.70
CA LYS A 193 -10.62 14.03 -0.25
C LYS A 193 -11.49 13.91 -1.49
N ILE A 194 -11.93 15.04 -2.01
CA ILE A 194 -12.54 15.16 -3.34
C ILE A 194 -11.71 16.19 -4.11
N ASN A 195 -11.27 15.85 -5.32
CA ASN A 195 -10.41 16.71 -6.13
C ASN A 195 -9.21 17.30 -5.32
N ASN A 196 -8.51 16.43 -4.60
CA ASN A 196 -7.39 16.74 -3.70
C ASN A 196 -7.68 17.70 -2.52
N THR A 197 -8.94 18.11 -2.32
CA THR A 197 -9.37 18.93 -1.19
C THR A 197 -9.89 18.04 -0.07
N THR A 198 -9.36 18.18 1.15
CA THR A 198 -9.83 17.42 2.32
C THR A 198 -11.23 17.87 2.71
N VAL A 199 -12.18 16.93 2.64
CA VAL A 199 -13.58 17.16 2.95
C VAL A 199 -13.87 16.91 4.42
N PHE A 200 -13.32 15.82 4.96
CA PHE A 200 -13.38 15.47 6.37
C PHE A 200 -12.21 14.56 6.75
N THR A 201 -11.90 14.54 8.05
CA THR A 201 -10.88 13.71 8.68
C THR A 201 -11.51 12.76 9.69
N GLY A 202 -10.71 11.89 10.31
CA GLY A 202 -11.21 10.99 11.36
C GLY A 202 -11.85 11.75 12.53
N LYS A 203 -11.32 12.94 12.84
CA LYS A 203 -11.81 13.82 13.91
C LYS A 203 -13.19 14.44 13.62
N ASP A 204 -13.59 14.44 12.35
CA ASP A 204 -14.86 15.00 11.94
C ASP A 204 -16.01 13.99 11.99
N ILE A 205 -15.69 12.70 12.17
CA ILE A 205 -16.65 11.61 12.28
C ILE A 205 -17.05 11.48 13.75
N ILE A 206 -18.33 11.74 14.03
CA ILE A 206 -18.92 11.67 15.37
C ILE A 206 -19.22 10.22 15.75
N ALA A 207 -19.76 9.44 14.81
CA ALA A 207 -20.15 8.07 15.03
C ALA A 207 -20.17 7.28 13.72
N VAL A 208 -20.00 5.96 13.81
CA VAL A 208 -20.13 5.04 12.69
C VAL A 208 -21.02 3.88 13.09
N HIS A 209 -22.11 3.69 12.35
CA HIS A 209 -23.14 2.68 12.64
C HIS A 209 -23.08 1.58 11.59
N THR A 210 -22.58 0.41 11.99
CA THR A 210 -22.39 -0.76 11.11
C THR A 210 -23.46 -1.84 11.27
N TYR A 211 -24.50 -1.58 12.06
CA TYR A 211 -25.54 -2.54 12.42
C TYR A 211 -26.93 -2.03 12.06
N SER A 212 -27.86 -2.96 11.87
CA SER A 212 -29.24 -2.66 11.51
C SER A 212 -29.87 -1.72 12.55
N PRO A 213 -30.62 -0.68 12.14
CA PRO A 213 -31.09 -0.39 10.78
C PRO A 213 -30.17 0.50 9.93
N GLU A 214 -28.98 0.84 10.42
CA GLU A 214 -28.11 1.86 9.80
C GLU A 214 -26.84 1.31 9.16
N GLY A 215 -26.65 0.00 9.25
CA GLY A 215 -25.63 -0.73 8.54
C GLY A 215 -25.86 -2.23 8.53
N GLY A 216 -25.00 -2.93 7.81
CA GLY A 216 -25.07 -4.37 7.61
C GLY A 216 -25.21 -4.73 6.14
N ILE A 217 -25.77 -5.92 5.89
CA ILE A 217 -25.96 -6.44 4.53
C ILE A 217 -27.29 -5.92 3.99
N GLN A 218 -27.23 -5.16 2.89
CA GLN A 218 -28.41 -4.60 2.23
C GLN A 218 -29.11 -5.64 1.36
N THR A 219 -28.36 -6.29 0.47
CA THR A 219 -28.89 -7.29 -0.45
C THR A 219 -27.81 -8.27 -0.87
N CYS A 220 -28.21 -9.47 -1.28
CA CYS A 220 -27.31 -10.44 -1.90
C CYS A 220 -27.99 -11.01 -3.14
N TYR A 221 -27.24 -11.13 -4.23
CA TYR A 221 -27.73 -11.69 -5.48
C TYR A 221 -26.67 -12.56 -6.15
N LYS A 222 -27.12 -13.47 -6.99
CA LYS A 222 -26.26 -14.38 -7.75
C LYS A 222 -25.88 -13.72 -9.07
N THR A 223 -24.62 -13.88 -9.45
CA THR A 223 -24.03 -13.46 -10.72
C THR A 223 -23.48 -14.69 -11.44
N GLN A 224 -22.96 -14.51 -12.66
CA GLN A 224 -22.30 -15.61 -13.40
C GLN A 224 -21.01 -16.09 -12.70
N GLU A 225 -20.35 -15.21 -11.95
CA GLU A 225 -19.05 -15.47 -11.29
C GLU A 225 -19.18 -15.87 -9.80
N GLY A 226 -20.42 -16.05 -9.30
CA GLY A 226 -20.67 -16.42 -7.91
C GLY A 226 -21.74 -15.56 -7.25
N TRP A 227 -21.60 -15.31 -5.96
CA TRP A 227 -22.50 -14.49 -5.17
C TRP A 227 -21.88 -13.13 -4.84
N VAL A 228 -22.71 -12.10 -4.91
CA VAL A 228 -22.36 -10.74 -4.52
C VAL A 228 -23.31 -10.29 -3.42
N CYS A 229 -22.76 -9.76 -2.32
CA CYS A 229 -23.53 -9.15 -1.24
C CYS A 229 -23.15 -7.67 -1.12
N LYS A 230 -24.14 -6.79 -1.25
CA LYS A 230 -23.98 -5.36 -1.00
C LYS A 230 -24.11 -5.10 0.49
N PHE A 231 -23.13 -4.42 1.08
CA PHE A 231 -23.22 -3.88 2.43
C PHE A 231 -23.44 -2.37 2.39
N TYR A 232 -23.92 -1.84 3.50
CA TYR A 232 -23.97 -0.41 3.76
C TYR A 232 -23.69 -0.14 5.23
N PHE A 233 -23.24 1.07 5.55
CA PHE A 233 -23.17 1.57 6.91
C PHE A 233 -23.23 3.09 6.89
N THR A 234 -23.59 3.69 8.01
CA THR A 234 -23.81 5.13 8.12
C THR A 234 -22.73 5.77 8.97
N ILE A 235 -22.17 6.88 8.51
CA ILE A 235 -21.29 7.73 9.30
C ILE A 235 -22.03 9.02 9.65
N TYR A 236 -21.74 9.55 10.84
CA TYR A 236 -22.23 10.84 11.31
C TYR A 236 -21.08 11.83 11.29
N LEU A 237 -21.30 12.98 10.65
CA LEU A 237 -20.30 14.03 10.49
C LEU A 237 -20.65 15.24 11.35
N ASN A 238 -19.61 15.91 11.86
CA ASN A 238 -19.82 17.20 12.49
C ASN A 238 -20.31 18.26 11.48
N LYS A 239 -20.88 19.35 11.99
CA LYS A 239 -21.47 20.41 11.17
C LYS A 239 -20.46 21.07 10.21
N ASN A 240 -19.18 21.11 10.58
CA ASN A 240 -18.16 21.73 9.75
C ASN A 240 -17.85 20.85 8.53
N ALA A 241 -17.62 19.55 8.73
CA ALA A 241 -17.44 18.59 7.66
C ALA A 241 -18.65 18.50 6.73
N ALA A 242 -19.87 18.49 7.29
CA ALA A 242 -21.11 18.49 6.51
C ALA A 242 -21.21 19.71 5.56
N LYS A 243 -20.83 20.90 6.04
CA LYS A 243 -20.79 22.12 5.23
C LYS A 243 -19.68 22.07 4.17
N THR A 244 -18.48 21.64 4.55
CA THR A 244 -17.36 21.49 3.60
C THR A 244 -17.72 20.52 2.47
N PHE A 245 -18.37 19.40 2.79
CA PHE A 245 -18.86 18.44 1.80
C PHE A 245 -19.86 19.09 0.84
N ALA A 246 -20.85 19.83 1.35
CA ALA A 246 -21.83 20.52 0.54
C ALA A 246 -21.17 21.52 -0.43
N GLU A 247 -20.29 22.39 0.08
CA GLU A 247 -19.62 23.41 -0.74
C GLU A 247 -18.77 22.81 -1.84
N ILE A 248 -17.99 21.76 -1.53
CA ILE A 248 -17.15 21.09 -2.53
C ILE A 248 -18.02 20.40 -3.60
N THR A 249 -19.04 19.64 -3.18
CA THR A 249 -19.83 18.84 -4.12
C THR A 249 -20.76 19.66 -5.00
N LYS A 250 -21.21 20.84 -4.54
CA LYS A 250 -22.10 21.75 -5.30
C LYS A 250 -21.60 22.07 -6.71
N HIS A 251 -20.28 22.15 -6.89
CA HIS A 251 -19.65 22.52 -8.15
C HIS A 251 -19.28 21.34 -9.05
N ILE A 252 -19.50 20.10 -8.60
CA ILE A 252 -19.06 18.90 -9.31
C ILE A 252 -20.11 18.50 -10.36
N PRO A 253 -19.73 18.30 -11.63
CA PRO A 253 -20.65 17.83 -12.67
C PRO A 253 -21.25 16.45 -12.33
N ILE A 254 -22.44 16.17 -12.84
CA ILE A 254 -23.09 14.86 -12.72
C ILE A 254 -22.77 14.05 -13.98
N ILE A 255 -22.46 12.77 -13.81
CA ILE A 255 -22.28 11.78 -14.87
C ILE A 255 -23.28 10.62 -14.68
N PHE A 256 -23.57 9.91 -15.75
CA PHE A 256 -24.46 8.74 -15.73
C PHE A 256 -23.65 7.49 -16.06
N GLU A 257 -23.65 6.52 -15.16
CA GLU A 257 -22.96 5.23 -15.30
C GLU A 257 -23.86 4.11 -14.78
N ASP A 258 -23.96 3.01 -15.54
CA ASP A 258 -24.78 1.84 -15.19
C ASP A 258 -26.25 2.17 -14.83
N GLY A 259 -26.82 3.19 -15.47
CA GLY A 259 -28.18 3.67 -15.22
C GLY A 259 -28.36 4.46 -13.91
N GLN A 260 -27.27 4.80 -13.23
CA GLN A 260 -27.27 5.60 -12.01
C GLN A 260 -26.52 6.94 -12.23
N ALA A 261 -26.94 7.97 -11.49
CA ALA A 261 -26.32 9.30 -11.55
C ALA A 261 -25.31 9.47 -10.42
N TYR A 262 -24.08 9.82 -10.76
CA TYR A 262 -22.98 10.06 -9.84
C TYR A 262 -22.36 11.44 -10.05
N LEU A 263 -21.65 11.95 -9.06
CA LEU A 263 -20.73 13.05 -9.27
C LEU A 263 -19.54 12.57 -10.10
N LYS A 264 -19.00 13.45 -10.96
CA LYS A 264 -17.84 13.16 -11.80
C LYS A 264 -16.59 12.79 -11.00
N GLU A 265 -16.44 13.38 -9.81
CA GLU A 265 -15.29 13.15 -8.93
C GLU A 265 -15.64 12.14 -7.83
N ASP A 266 -14.67 11.32 -7.48
CA ASP A 266 -14.78 10.36 -6.38
C ASP A 266 -14.41 10.97 -5.02
N LEU A 267 -14.93 10.36 -3.95
CA LEU A 267 -14.40 10.50 -2.61
C LEU A 267 -13.23 9.53 -2.43
N VAL A 268 -12.02 10.07 -2.38
CA VAL A 268 -10.79 9.29 -2.24
C VAL A 268 -10.36 9.28 -0.78
N LEU A 269 -10.15 8.08 -0.25
CA LEU A 269 -9.77 7.87 1.14
C LEU A 269 -8.25 7.74 1.25
N TYR A 270 -7.65 8.52 2.14
CA TYR A 270 -6.23 8.50 2.40
C TYR A 270 -5.95 8.10 3.85
N LEU A 271 -4.89 7.30 4.02
CA LEU A 271 -4.31 6.97 5.31
C LEU A 271 -2.81 7.29 5.26
N ASP A 272 -2.35 8.18 6.13
CA ASP A 272 -0.97 8.69 6.14
C ASP A 272 -0.52 9.26 4.78
N GLY A 273 -1.45 9.89 4.05
CA GLY A 273 -1.21 10.46 2.72
C GLY A 273 -1.14 9.44 1.58
N LYS A 274 -1.39 8.16 1.85
CA LYS A 274 -1.51 7.10 0.83
C LYS A 274 -2.98 6.79 0.56
N GLU A 275 -3.36 6.72 -0.72
CA GLU A 275 -4.71 6.31 -1.13
C GLU A 275 -4.95 4.86 -0.70
N VAL A 276 -6.04 4.61 0.01
CA VAL A 276 -6.44 3.28 0.51
C VAL A 276 -7.75 2.78 -0.09
N ASP A 277 -8.64 3.70 -0.46
CA ASP A 277 -9.92 3.37 -1.10
C ASP A 277 -10.46 4.56 -1.91
N ARG A 278 -11.44 4.28 -2.77
CA ARG A 278 -12.08 5.26 -3.66
C ARG A 278 -13.55 4.92 -3.81
N LEU A 279 -14.40 5.89 -3.48
CA LEU A 279 -15.84 5.72 -3.41
C LEU A 279 -16.53 6.70 -4.37
N LYS A 280 -17.43 6.19 -5.21
CA LYS A 280 -18.31 7.04 -6.03
C LYS A 280 -19.29 7.79 -5.13
N ILE A 281 -19.65 9.01 -5.53
CA ILE A 281 -20.58 9.86 -4.80
C ILE A 281 -21.89 9.95 -5.58
N SER A 282 -23.02 9.58 -4.94
CA SER A 282 -24.35 9.70 -5.57
C SER A 282 -24.65 11.15 -5.96
N ALA A 283 -25.26 11.37 -7.12
CA ALA A 283 -25.68 12.72 -7.53
C ALA A 283 -26.74 13.33 -6.59
N GLU A 284 -27.48 12.50 -5.85
CA GLU A 284 -28.51 12.93 -4.91
C GLU A 284 -27.96 13.77 -3.75
N VAL A 285 -26.70 13.54 -3.37
CA VAL A 285 -26.08 14.23 -2.23
C VAL A 285 -25.37 15.54 -2.62
N LYS A 286 -25.47 15.93 -3.89
CA LYS A 286 -24.79 17.12 -4.44
C LYS A 286 -25.22 18.39 -3.72
N GLY A 287 -24.27 19.09 -3.10
CA GLY A 287 -24.55 20.37 -2.43
C GLY A 287 -25.39 20.24 -1.16
N MET A 288 -25.62 19.03 -0.67
CA MET A 288 -26.39 18.81 0.55
C MET A 288 -25.50 18.89 1.79
N ILE A 289 -25.96 19.61 2.80
CA ILE A 289 -25.34 19.59 4.13
C ILE A 289 -25.78 18.30 4.81
N LEU A 290 -24.94 17.27 4.72
CA LEU A 290 -25.20 15.95 5.26
C LEU A 290 -24.48 15.76 6.59
N ASP A 291 -25.24 15.76 7.68
CA ASP A 291 -24.77 15.32 8.99
C ASP A 291 -24.69 13.79 9.12
N ARG A 292 -25.28 13.07 8.15
CA ARG A 292 -25.16 11.63 7.98
C ARG A 292 -24.89 11.24 6.53
N ALA A 293 -23.96 10.32 6.32
CA ALA A 293 -23.64 9.79 5.00
C ALA A 293 -23.69 8.25 5.02
N THR A 294 -24.33 7.66 4.02
CA THR A 294 -24.35 6.20 3.85
C THR A 294 -23.26 5.79 2.88
N ILE A 295 -22.38 4.91 3.36
CA ILE A 295 -21.32 4.29 2.56
C ILE A 295 -21.77 2.90 2.17
N THR A 296 -21.56 2.53 0.91
CA THR A 296 -21.93 1.21 0.38
C THR A 296 -20.73 0.54 -0.28
N GLY A 297 -20.71 -0.79 -0.25
CA GLY A 297 -19.71 -1.58 -0.97
C GLY A 297 -20.17 -3.02 -1.17
N PHE A 298 -19.29 -3.86 -1.71
CA PHE A 298 -19.63 -5.23 -2.10
C PHE A 298 -18.65 -6.26 -1.54
N GLY A 299 -19.19 -7.40 -1.12
CA GLY A 299 -18.44 -8.62 -0.85
C GLY A 299 -18.79 -9.72 -1.85
N PHE A 300 -17.83 -10.61 -2.07
CA PHE A 300 -17.88 -11.66 -3.10
C PHE A 300 -17.59 -13.03 -2.50
N GLY A 301 -18.16 -14.07 -3.09
CA GLY A 301 -17.89 -15.45 -2.68
C GLY A 301 -18.52 -16.48 -3.62
N ASN A 302 -18.07 -17.73 -3.56
CA ASN A 302 -18.65 -18.80 -4.38
C ASN A 302 -20.04 -19.19 -3.88
N THR A 303 -20.28 -18.99 -2.58
CA THR A 303 -21.59 -19.18 -1.94
C THR A 303 -22.14 -17.87 -1.36
N ARG A 304 -23.45 -17.82 -1.11
CA ARG A 304 -24.10 -16.67 -0.46
C ARG A 304 -23.48 -16.35 0.90
N ASP A 305 -23.17 -17.38 1.69
CA ASP A 305 -22.61 -17.21 3.03
C ASP A 305 -21.17 -16.70 2.99
N GLU A 306 -20.36 -17.16 2.04
CA GLU A 306 -19.02 -16.60 1.81
C GLU A 306 -19.09 -15.13 1.41
N ALA A 307 -19.94 -14.79 0.44
CA ALA A 307 -20.13 -13.40 0.00
C ALA A 307 -20.62 -12.50 1.14
N LYS A 308 -21.51 -13.02 1.99
CA LYS A 308 -22.00 -12.32 3.19
C LYS A 308 -20.88 -12.07 4.19
N LYS A 309 -20.06 -13.08 4.49
CA LYS A 309 -18.89 -12.95 5.39
C LYS A 309 -17.88 -11.96 4.83
N ASP A 310 -17.57 -12.02 3.54
CA ASP A 310 -16.66 -11.08 2.87
C ASP A 310 -17.19 -9.63 2.94
N ALA A 311 -18.48 -9.43 2.66
CA ALA A 311 -19.12 -8.12 2.74
C ALA A 311 -19.09 -7.56 4.17
N MET A 312 -19.43 -8.37 5.18
CA MET A 312 -19.36 -7.95 6.58
C MET A 312 -17.94 -7.59 7.01
N ARG A 313 -16.93 -8.36 6.57
CA ARG A 313 -15.52 -8.09 6.84
C ARG A 313 -15.09 -6.76 6.23
N LYS A 314 -15.33 -6.54 4.92
CA LYS A 314 -15.01 -5.28 4.23
C LYS A 314 -15.72 -4.08 4.84
N MET A 315 -16.99 -4.22 5.22
CA MET A 315 -17.74 -3.17 5.91
C MET A 315 -17.07 -2.77 7.23
N LYS A 316 -16.73 -3.76 8.06
CA LYS A 316 -16.04 -3.53 9.33
C LYS A 316 -14.68 -2.88 9.10
N GLU A 317 -13.90 -3.37 8.13
CA GLU A 317 -12.61 -2.78 7.77
C GLU A 317 -12.73 -1.31 7.40
N LEU A 318 -13.64 -0.97 6.47
CA LEU A 318 -13.82 0.40 6.01
C LEU A 318 -14.33 1.31 7.13
N ALA A 319 -15.31 0.85 7.92
CA ALA A 319 -15.78 1.55 9.11
C ALA A 319 -14.64 1.79 10.11
N THR A 320 -13.73 0.82 10.28
CA THR A 320 -12.57 0.94 11.17
C THR A 320 -11.60 2.01 10.66
N ILE A 321 -11.31 2.07 9.36
CA ILE A 321 -10.44 3.10 8.78
C ILE A 321 -11.05 4.51 9.02
N LEU A 322 -12.37 4.61 8.99
CA LEU A 322 -13.10 5.86 9.18
C LEU A 322 -13.14 6.30 10.66
N VAL A 323 -13.45 5.38 11.58
CA VAL A 323 -13.45 5.64 13.04
C VAL A 323 -12.04 5.86 13.55
N TYR A 324 -11.13 4.96 13.17
CA TYR A 324 -9.78 4.81 13.70
C TYR A 324 -8.75 5.13 12.62
N GLY A 325 -9.00 6.18 11.85
CA GLY A 325 -7.97 6.80 11.03
C GLY A 325 -6.64 7.01 11.77
N SER A 326 -6.75 7.13 13.09
CA SER A 326 -5.80 6.86 14.17
C SER A 326 -6.12 5.52 14.86
N LEU A 327 -5.14 4.64 15.08
CA LEU A 327 -5.33 3.35 15.78
C LEU A 327 -6.22 3.50 17.03
N PRO A 328 -7.12 2.53 17.34
CA PRO A 328 -8.06 2.61 18.46
C PRO A 328 -7.37 2.79 19.82
N THR A 329 -6.09 2.39 19.89
CA THR A 329 -5.21 2.60 21.02
C THR A 329 -3.77 2.72 20.49
N THR A 330 -2.87 3.26 21.30
CA THR A 330 -1.45 3.19 21.02
C THR A 330 -0.92 1.78 21.28
N PHE A 331 0.05 1.36 20.47
CA PHE A 331 0.68 0.05 20.63
C PHE A 331 2.13 0.21 21.03
N GLU A 332 2.54 -0.55 22.03
CA GLU A 332 3.93 -0.69 22.43
C GLU A 332 4.54 -1.94 21.79
N VAL A 333 5.78 -1.79 21.31
CA VAL A 333 6.56 -2.93 20.83
C VAL A 333 7.18 -3.60 22.05
N VAL A 334 6.60 -4.71 22.47
CA VAL A 334 7.07 -5.48 23.62
C VAL A 334 8.23 -6.40 23.27
N ARG A 335 8.31 -6.86 22.01
CA ARG A 335 9.38 -7.74 21.55
C ARG A 335 9.59 -7.64 20.05
N ILE A 336 10.86 -7.69 19.64
CA ILE A 336 11.29 -7.90 18.26
C ILE A 336 12.16 -9.16 18.25
N GLU A 337 11.79 -10.16 17.46
CA GLU A 337 12.56 -11.38 17.24
C GLU A 337 13.02 -11.43 15.79
N ARG A 338 14.23 -11.91 15.53
CA ARG A 338 14.67 -12.23 14.16
C ARG A 338 14.19 -13.62 13.78
N ILE A 339 13.56 -13.71 12.62
CA ILE A 339 13.18 -14.96 11.96
C ILE A 339 14.26 -15.26 10.92
N PRO A 340 15.04 -16.34 11.05
CA PRO A 340 15.99 -16.73 10.01
C PRO A 340 15.23 -17.15 8.73
N PRO A 341 15.85 -17.02 7.54
CA PRO A 341 15.31 -17.60 6.32
C PRO A 341 15.04 -19.09 6.50
N THR A 342 13.97 -19.60 5.88
CA THR A 342 13.50 -21.00 6.03
C THR A 342 13.52 -21.76 4.72
#